data_AF-A0A915C6B8-F1
#
_entry.id   AF-A0A915C6B8-F1
#
_cell.length_a   1.000
_cell.length_b   1.000
_cell.length_c   1.000
_cell.angle_alpha   90.00
_cell.angle_beta   90.00
_cell.angle_gamma   90.00
#
_symmetry.space_group_name_H-M   'P 1'
#
loop_
_entity.id
_entity.type
_entity.pdbx_description
1 polymer ?
#
loop_
_entity_poly.entity_id
_entity_poly.type
_entity_poly.pdbx_seq_one_letter_code
_entity_poly.pdbx_strand_id
1 'polypeptide(L)'
;MISVTAAANGVCRAHRHMGMHWKAVGSGRVALENDPPQTPLVSTCHKEKPSCRRFWCTVFDDLLALVLLILKYCFPLFGRFSSQDDHLPVYEPLYILPRESPKSSSIEMLSDGILLKICEWLDTNAVVNLEHTSSKLRQFVSSYIGRLPKYRVDQVKLHFDEGELMIYPTDEKLAPSRFIMPSVQMLALKLKHFSTSSLFIRGLIPLESTPVLRRLLILNLRPAQIYFLWCDFCTESRLLLKEYISMNANSLCDIGFEECIPTSIFDDDLIEPVTTNLVALRLWNDGRAGRYEISDKTLMRIADSPSLVLETLDVASSSVTIVGIGALIERWAHQPHQDLNVVVHGCRQFNKGDLIQYCRSRGLPVTNKGLTINNFTLSIFIA
;
A
#
# COMPACT_ATOMS: atom_id res chain seq x y z
N MET A 1 30.80 -2.77 -16.57
CA MET A 1 31.55 -3.55 -15.57
C MET A 1 30.56 -4.56 -14.98
N ILE A 2 30.67 -5.82 -15.36
CA ILE A 2 29.72 -6.88 -14.98
C ILE A 2 30.17 -7.42 -13.62
N SER A 3 29.37 -7.21 -12.57
CA SER A 3 29.60 -7.83 -11.26
C SER A 3 28.68 -9.04 -11.14
N VAL A 4 29.30 -10.22 -11.19
CA VAL A 4 28.71 -11.53 -10.94
C VAL A 4 28.54 -11.68 -9.42
N THR A 5 27.32 -11.78 -8.91
CA THR A 5 27.09 -12.17 -7.51
C THR A 5 26.89 -13.67 -7.41
N ALA A 6 27.94 -14.31 -6.88
CA ALA A 6 27.98 -15.71 -6.49
C ALA A 6 26.99 -15.99 -5.35
N ALA A 7 26.42 -17.20 -5.39
CA ALA A 7 25.67 -17.78 -4.29
C ALA A 7 26.55 -17.89 -3.03
N ALA A 8 26.08 -17.36 -1.91
CA ALA A 8 26.63 -17.62 -0.59
C ALA A 8 25.54 -18.17 0.32
N ASN A 9 25.44 -19.50 0.34
CA ASN A 9 24.94 -20.24 1.49
C ASN A 9 25.95 -20.06 2.64
N GLY A 10 25.50 -19.67 3.85
CA GLY A 10 26.40 -19.65 5.00
C GLY A 10 25.94 -18.92 6.25
N VAL A 11 25.05 -19.55 7.02
CA VAL A 11 25.14 -19.74 8.48
C VAL A 11 25.58 -18.55 9.36
N CYS A 12 24.61 -17.96 10.08
CA CYS A 12 24.66 -17.67 11.53
C CYS A 12 23.41 -16.87 11.96
N ARG A 13 22.35 -17.56 12.41
CA ARG A 13 21.31 -16.93 13.27
C ARG A 13 21.21 -17.72 14.55
N ALA A 14 21.66 -17.11 15.64
CA ALA A 14 21.52 -17.66 16.98
C ALA A 14 20.03 -17.81 17.31
N HIS A 15 19.61 -19.03 17.63
CA HIS A 15 18.31 -19.31 18.23
C HIS A 15 18.19 -18.58 19.56
N ARG A 16 17.24 -17.65 19.67
CA ARG A 16 16.63 -17.29 20.95
C ARG A 16 15.17 -17.70 20.91
N HIS A 17 14.84 -18.68 21.75
CA HIS A 17 13.47 -19.05 22.07
C HIS A 17 12.83 -17.91 22.86
N MET A 18 11.74 -17.35 22.33
CA MET A 18 10.78 -16.56 23.10
C MET A 18 9.37 -16.81 22.55
N GLY A 19 8.48 -17.27 23.42
CA GLY A 19 7.03 -17.08 23.33
C GLY A 19 6.28 -17.91 22.28
N MET A 20 5.47 -18.86 22.75
CA MET A 20 4.54 -19.64 21.93
C MET A 20 3.50 -18.73 21.26
N HIS A 21 3.63 -18.52 19.94
CA HIS A 21 2.56 -18.29 18.93
C HIS A 21 3.09 -17.85 17.56
N TRP A 22 4.40 -17.86 17.32
CA TRP A 22 5.00 -17.30 16.11
C TRP A 22 5.52 -18.42 15.22
N LYS A 23 4.77 -18.78 14.18
CA LYS A 23 5.34 -19.54 13.05
C LYS A 23 6.08 -18.56 12.17
N ALA A 24 7.36 -18.35 12.47
CA ALA A 24 8.30 -17.87 11.47
C ALA A 24 8.42 -18.98 10.40
N VAL A 25 7.80 -18.79 9.24
CA VAL A 25 8.12 -19.63 8.08
C VAL A 25 9.43 -19.09 7.53
N GLY A 26 10.50 -19.86 7.71
CA GLY A 26 11.90 -19.46 7.50
C GLY A 26 12.32 -19.19 6.05
N SER A 27 11.45 -18.61 5.21
CA SER A 27 11.74 -18.28 3.81
C SER A 27 11.54 -16.80 3.46
N GLY A 28 11.24 -15.92 4.43
CA GLY A 28 10.98 -14.51 4.15
C GLY A 28 9.59 -14.21 3.58
N ARG A 29 8.75 -15.23 3.37
CA ARG A 29 7.41 -15.10 2.80
C ARG A 29 6.43 -14.49 3.79
N VAL A 30 5.42 -13.81 3.25
CA VAL A 30 4.43 -13.11 4.06
C VAL A 30 3.42 -14.11 4.63
N ALA A 31 3.31 -14.17 5.96
CA ALA A 31 2.26 -14.97 6.59
C ALA A 31 0.89 -14.36 6.26
N LEU A 32 0.08 -15.10 5.51
CA LEU A 32 -1.36 -14.87 5.38
C LEU A 32 -2.00 -15.38 6.67
N GLU A 33 -2.16 -14.52 7.67
CA GLU A 33 -3.10 -14.82 8.74
C GLU A 33 -4.50 -14.73 8.16
N ASN A 34 -5.30 -15.80 8.29
CA ASN A 34 -6.67 -15.84 7.81
C ASN A 34 -7.42 -14.61 8.33
N ASP A 35 -7.83 -13.73 7.42
CA ASP A 35 -8.71 -12.62 7.77
C ASP A 35 -9.96 -13.24 8.44
N PRO A 36 -10.39 -12.79 9.63
CA PRO A 36 -11.75 -13.08 10.07
C PRO A 36 -12.68 -12.56 8.96
N PRO A 37 -13.73 -13.31 8.58
CA PRO A 37 -14.55 -12.97 7.42
C PRO A 37 -15.04 -11.51 7.53
N GLN A 38 -14.69 -10.72 6.52
CA GLN A 38 -15.27 -9.39 6.32
C GLN A 38 -16.75 -9.60 5.99
N THR A 39 -17.60 -9.53 7.01
CA THR A 39 -19.04 -9.44 6.79
C THR A 39 -19.34 -8.11 6.09
N PRO A 40 -20.21 -8.10 5.06
CA PRO A 40 -20.64 -6.87 4.44
C PRO A 40 -21.39 -6.02 5.48
N LEU A 41 -21.12 -4.71 5.48
CA LEU A 41 -21.92 -3.71 6.18
C LEU A 41 -23.34 -3.71 5.61
N VAL A 42 -24.18 -4.63 6.09
CA VAL A 42 -25.63 -4.49 6.05
C VAL A 42 -26.05 -4.12 7.46
N SER A 43 -26.56 -2.90 7.58
CA SER A 43 -27.20 -2.38 8.78
C SER A 43 -28.37 -3.27 9.18
N THR A 44 -28.19 -4.11 10.19
CA THR A 44 -29.31 -4.61 10.99
C THR A 44 -28.91 -4.57 12.47
N CYS A 45 -29.76 -3.91 13.25
CA CYS A 45 -29.63 -3.70 14.69
C CYS A 45 -29.34 -5.01 15.44
N HIS A 46 -28.09 -5.23 15.84
CA HIS A 46 -27.76 -6.28 16.80
C HIS A 46 -27.87 -5.74 18.22
N LYS A 47 -28.88 -6.24 18.94
CA LYS A 47 -29.00 -6.16 20.39
C LYS A 47 -27.68 -6.56 21.04
N GLU A 48 -27.20 -5.72 21.96
CA GLU A 48 -26.02 -5.95 22.77
C GLU A 48 -26.06 -7.36 23.40
N LYS A 49 -25.04 -8.18 23.13
CA LYS A 49 -24.79 -9.37 23.93
C LYS A 49 -24.30 -8.90 25.30
N PRO A 50 -24.92 -9.33 26.42
CA PRO A 50 -24.49 -8.92 27.74
C PRO A 50 -23.08 -9.48 28.00
N SER A 51 -22.13 -8.60 28.31
CA SER A 51 -20.78 -9.03 28.69
C SER A 51 -20.89 -9.93 29.93
N CYS A 52 -20.34 -11.16 29.88
CA CYS A 52 -20.34 -12.09 31.01
C CYS A 52 -19.83 -11.46 32.31
N ARG A 53 -18.95 -10.44 32.22
CA ARG A 53 -18.40 -9.72 33.36
C ARG A 53 -19.45 -8.97 34.20
N ARG A 54 -20.46 -8.37 33.58
CA ARG A 54 -21.55 -7.68 34.31
C ARG A 54 -22.48 -8.68 35.00
N PHE A 55 -22.76 -9.81 34.35
CA PHE A 55 -23.59 -10.88 34.92
C PHE A 55 -22.96 -11.48 36.17
N TRP A 56 -21.66 -11.79 36.13
CA TRP A 56 -20.94 -12.32 37.29
C TRP A 56 -20.85 -11.31 38.45
N CYS A 57 -20.73 -10.01 38.18
CA CYS A 57 -20.76 -8.99 39.23
C CYS A 57 -22.13 -8.95 39.95
N THR A 58 -23.23 -8.91 39.21
CA THR A 58 -24.58 -8.92 39.81
C THR A 58 -24.85 -10.18 40.61
N VAL A 59 -24.43 -11.35 40.09
CA VAL A 59 -24.58 -12.62 40.83
C VAL A 59 -23.75 -12.60 42.12
N PHE A 60 -22.56 -12.00 42.11
CA PHE A 60 -21.72 -11.92 43.31
C PHE A 60 -22.29 -10.95 44.36
N ASP A 61 -22.86 -9.82 43.92
CA ASP A 61 -23.53 -8.86 44.81
C ASP A 61 -24.77 -9.47 45.47
N ASP A 62 -25.59 -10.22 44.70
CA ASP A 62 -26.77 -10.91 45.22
C ASP A 62 -26.39 -12.04 46.20
N LEU A 63 -25.29 -12.75 45.93
CA LEU A 63 -24.79 -13.83 46.79
C LEU A 63 -24.18 -13.28 48.09
N LEU A 64 -23.51 -12.12 48.02
CA LEU A 64 -23.02 -11.40 49.20
C LEU A 64 -24.18 -10.90 50.07
N ALA A 65 -25.23 -10.35 49.45
CA ALA A 65 -26.43 -9.91 50.16
C ALA A 65 -27.13 -11.08 50.87
N LEU A 66 -27.23 -12.23 50.21
CA LEU A 66 -27.78 -13.46 50.81
C LEU A 66 -26.92 -13.96 51.99
N VAL A 67 -25.59 -13.95 51.85
CA VAL A 67 -24.67 -14.34 52.92
C VAL A 67 -24.78 -13.40 54.12
N LEU A 68 -24.88 -12.09 53.90
CA LEU A 68 -25.11 -11.11 54.97
C LEU A 68 -26.46 -11.29 55.66
N LEU A 69 -27.50 -11.66 54.90
CA LEU A 69 -28.82 -11.98 55.46
C LEU A 69 -28.79 -13.26 56.31
N ILE A 70 -28.13 -14.32 55.82
CA ILE A 70 -27.96 -15.58 56.56
C ILE A 70 -27.14 -15.35 57.82
N LEU A 71 -26.04 -14.57 57.75
CA LEU A 71 -25.25 -14.22 58.93
C LEU A 71 -26.08 -13.44 59.96
N LYS A 72 -26.93 -12.50 59.51
CA LYS A 72 -27.84 -11.74 60.38
C LYS A 72 -28.91 -12.64 61.03
N TYR A 73 -29.33 -13.71 60.35
CA TYR A 73 -30.35 -14.65 60.82
C TYR A 73 -29.77 -15.74 61.74
N CYS A 74 -28.59 -16.26 61.42
CA CYS A 74 -27.90 -17.31 62.17
C CYS A 74 -27.17 -16.78 63.41
N PHE A 75 -26.76 -15.51 63.41
CA PHE A 75 -26.09 -14.87 64.55
C PHE A 75 -26.82 -13.60 65.01
N PRO A 76 -28.04 -13.72 65.59
CA PRO A 76 -28.80 -12.57 66.07
C PRO A 76 -28.10 -11.80 67.22
N LEU A 77 -27.07 -12.38 67.82
CA LEU A 77 -26.26 -11.77 68.89
C LEU A 77 -25.33 -10.64 68.40
N PHE A 78 -24.99 -10.57 67.11
CA PHE A 78 -24.28 -9.40 66.56
C PHE A 78 -25.21 -8.18 66.34
N GLY A 79 -26.53 -8.38 66.40
CA GLY A 79 -27.52 -7.30 66.34
C GLY A 79 -27.78 -6.57 67.67
N ARG A 80 -27.16 -7.00 68.78
CA ARG A 80 -27.34 -6.40 70.12
C ARG A 80 -26.47 -5.18 70.42
N PHE A 81 -25.68 -4.70 69.47
CA PHE A 81 -24.91 -3.46 69.60
C PHE A 81 -25.53 -2.25 68.89
N SER A 82 -26.85 -2.23 68.67
CA SER A 82 -27.50 -1.07 68.06
C SER A 82 -28.93 -0.84 68.56
N SER A 83 -29.04 -0.48 69.84
CA SER A 83 -30.13 0.31 70.41
C SER A 83 -29.67 0.62 71.83
N GLN A 84 -29.37 1.84 72.25
CA GLN A 84 -30.19 3.03 72.18
C GLN A 84 -29.35 4.17 72.77
N ASP A 85 -29.32 5.33 72.11
CA ASP A 85 -29.21 6.70 72.66
C ASP A 85 -28.54 7.64 71.66
N ASP A 86 -29.41 8.43 71.04
CA ASP A 86 -29.36 9.89 70.92
C ASP A 86 -28.01 10.59 70.69
N HIS A 87 -28.03 11.38 69.61
CA HIS A 87 -27.06 12.40 69.22
C HIS A 87 -25.69 11.91 68.72
N LEU A 88 -25.70 11.27 67.55
CA LEU A 88 -24.61 11.42 66.60
C LEU A 88 -25.10 12.20 65.39
N PRO A 89 -24.28 13.14 64.87
CA PRO A 89 -24.71 14.04 63.81
C PRO A 89 -25.13 13.18 62.63
N VAL A 90 -26.23 13.59 62.00
CA VAL A 90 -26.49 13.22 60.61
C VAL A 90 -25.20 13.56 59.87
N TYR A 91 -24.36 12.56 59.63
CA TYR A 91 -23.42 12.62 58.54
C TYR A 91 -24.36 12.79 57.34
N GLU A 92 -24.49 14.04 56.89
CA GLU A 92 -24.85 14.30 55.51
C GLU A 92 -24.07 13.26 54.72
N PRO A 93 -24.73 12.40 53.93
CA PRO A 93 -23.97 11.63 52.96
C PRO A 93 -23.27 12.71 52.15
N LEU A 94 -21.97 12.91 52.45
CA LEU A 94 -21.07 13.71 51.64
C LEU A 94 -21.45 13.32 50.25
N TYR A 95 -22.09 14.26 49.55
CA TYR A 95 -22.66 14.02 48.25
C TYR A 95 -21.64 13.18 47.53
N ILE A 96 -21.94 11.89 47.30
CA ILE A 96 -21.30 11.20 46.22
C ILE A 96 -21.85 12.01 45.07
N LEU A 97 -21.10 13.06 44.68
CA LEU A 97 -21.33 13.78 43.45
C LEU A 97 -21.62 12.66 42.48
N PRO A 98 -22.80 12.62 41.83
CA PRO A 98 -23.11 11.58 40.88
C PRO A 98 -21.89 11.56 39.99
N ARG A 99 -21.13 10.44 40.07
CA ARG A 99 -19.80 10.31 39.50
C ARG A 99 -19.95 10.86 38.11
N GLU A 100 -19.47 12.09 37.86
CA GLU A 100 -19.81 12.80 36.63
C GLU A 100 -19.48 11.79 35.55
N SER A 101 -20.49 11.34 34.80
CA SER A 101 -20.30 10.38 33.71
C SER A 101 -19.06 10.88 32.99
N PRO A 102 -17.98 10.08 32.90
CA PRO A 102 -16.64 10.60 32.61
C PRO A 102 -16.81 11.59 31.49
N LYS A 103 -16.61 12.89 31.79
CA LYS A 103 -16.94 13.98 30.88
C LYS A 103 -16.37 13.54 29.55
N SER A 104 -17.24 13.21 28.59
CA SER A 104 -16.80 12.74 27.29
C SER A 104 -15.77 13.74 26.84
N SER A 105 -14.55 13.27 26.60
CA SER A 105 -13.43 14.17 26.38
C SER A 105 -13.86 15.17 25.32
N SER A 106 -13.53 16.47 25.42
CA SER A 106 -14.08 17.47 24.47
C SER A 106 -13.82 17.09 22.99
N ILE A 107 -12.79 16.28 22.75
CA ILE A 107 -12.46 15.63 21.48
C ILE A 107 -13.53 14.63 21.01
N GLU A 108 -14.18 13.89 21.90
CA GLU A 108 -15.34 13.03 21.61
C GLU A 108 -16.54 13.82 21.07
N MET A 109 -16.65 15.11 21.38
CA MET A 109 -17.72 15.96 20.85
C MET A 109 -17.39 16.62 19.50
N LEU A 110 -16.11 16.68 19.10
CA LEU A 110 -15.72 17.30 17.83
C LEU A 110 -16.18 16.45 16.64
N SER A 111 -16.76 17.07 15.62
CA SER A 111 -17.08 16.38 14.38
C SER A 111 -15.81 16.06 13.59
N ASP A 112 -15.85 14.99 12.78
CA ASP A 112 -14.73 14.60 11.91
C ASP A 112 -14.26 15.75 10.99
N GLY A 113 -15.19 16.59 10.53
CA GLY A 113 -14.86 17.76 9.72
C GLY A 113 -14.01 18.80 10.45
N ILE A 114 -14.22 18.99 11.75
CA ILE A 114 -13.38 19.88 12.57
C ILE A 114 -12.02 19.21 12.83
N LEU A 115 -12.00 17.91 13.12
CA LEU A 115 -10.76 17.16 13.33
C LEU A 115 -9.86 17.17 12.08
N LEU A 116 -10.44 17.05 10.88
CA LEU A 116 -9.70 17.19 9.62
C LEU A 116 -9.03 18.56 9.51
N LYS A 117 -9.79 19.64 9.74
CA LYS A 117 -9.25 21.00 9.73
C LYS A 117 -8.16 21.22 10.76
N ILE A 118 -8.25 20.60 11.94
CA ILE A 118 -7.18 20.66 12.94
C ILE A 118 -5.93 19.91 12.44
N CYS A 119 -6.12 18.73 11.86
CA CYS A 119 -5.01 17.89 11.36
C CYS A 119 -4.28 18.50 10.17
N GLU A 120 -4.89 19.43 9.43
CA GLU A 120 -4.20 20.22 8.39
C GLU A 120 -3.04 21.07 8.97
N TRP A 121 -3.11 21.43 10.26
CA TRP A 121 -2.07 22.21 10.94
C TRP A 121 -1.07 21.34 11.71
N LEU A 122 -1.26 20.02 11.73
CA LEU A 122 -0.40 19.09 12.46
C LEU A 122 0.71 18.56 11.56
N ASP A 123 1.88 18.32 12.17
CA ASP A 123 2.93 17.54 11.51
C ASP A 123 2.60 16.04 11.56
N THR A 124 3.32 15.25 10.76
CA THR A 124 3.07 13.81 10.71
C THR A 124 3.34 13.13 12.06
N ASN A 125 4.32 13.60 12.85
CA ASN A 125 4.58 13.05 14.18
C ASN A 125 3.38 13.21 15.11
N ALA A 126 2.76 14.39 15.13
CA ALA A 126 1.56 14.62 15.90
C ALA A 126 0.41 13.70 15.45
N VAL A 127 0.22 13.52 14.12
CA VAL A 127 -0.81 12.62 13.58
C VAL A 127 -0.61 11.17 14.04
N VAL A 128 0.62 10.66 14.03
CA VAL A 128 0.93 9.32 14.56
C VAL A 128 0.59 9.23 16.04
N ASN A 129 0.97 10.26 16.81
CA ASN A 129 0.69 10.31 18.25
C ASN A 129 -0.81 10.33 18.57
N LEU A 130 -1.66 10.89 17.69
CA LEU A 130 -3.12 10.89 17.88
C LEU A 130 -3.70 9.48 18.03
N GLU A 131 -3.14 8.48 17.33
CA GLU A 131 -3.64 7.09 17.40
C GLU A 131 -3.49 6.45 18.79
N HIS A 132 -2.56 6.98 19.58
CA HIS A 132 -2.28 6.52 20.93
C HIS A 132 -3.14 7.21 22.00
N THR A 133 -3.85 8.29 21.65
CA THR A 133 -4.59 9.11 22.63
C THR A 133 -5.99 8.58 22.93
N SER A 134 -6.79 8.21 21.92
CA SER A 134 -8.16 7.72 22.13
C SER A 134 -8.62 6.78 21.01
N SER A 135 -9.64 5.96 21.29
CA SER A 135 -10.25 5.05 20.31
C SER A 135 -10.91 5.81 19.16
N LYS A 136 -11.57 6.94 19.45
CA LYS A 136 -12.17 7.82 18.43
C LYS A 136 -11.11 8.39 17.50
N LEU A 137 -10.00 8.91 18.03
CA LEU A 137 -8.92 9.47 17.20
C LEU A 137 -8.22 8.39 16.39
N ARG A 138 -8.03 7.20 16.95
CA ARG A 138 -7.52 6.05 16.19
C ARG A 138 -8.45 5.68 15.03
N GLN A 139 -9.76 5.64 15.26
CA GLN A 139 -10.76 5.36 14.22
C GLN A 139 -10.78 6.49 13.17
N PHE A 140 -10.71 7.74 13.60
CA PHE A 140 -10.61 8.90 12.73
C PHE A 140 -9.37 8.81 11.83
N VAL A 141 -8.18 8.58 12.38
CA VAL A 141 -6.95 8.45 11.59
C VAL A 141 -7.06 7.29 10.60
N SER A 142 -7.63 6.15 11.02
CA SER A 142 -7.83 4.99 10.13
C SER A 142 -8.79 5.31 8.97
N SER A 143 -9.87 6.06 9.22
CA SER A 143 -10.87 6.44 8.21
C SER A 143 -10.40 7.53 7.27
N TYR A 144 -9.52 8.44 7.71
CA TYR A 144 -9.10 9.61 6.95
C TYR A 144 -7.62 9.63 6.57
N ILE A 145 -6.91 8.51 6.69
CA ILE A 145 -5.46 8.40 6.44
C ILE A 145 -5.03 8.97 5.08
N GLY A 146 -5.89 8.87 4.06
CA GLY A 146 -5.59 9.39 2.72
C GLY A 146 -5.59 10.92 2.60
N ARG A 147 -6.11 11.63 3.61
CA ARG A 147 -6.18 13.10 3.70
C ARG A 147 -5.25 13.68 4.75
N LEU A 148 -4.70 12.85 5.63
CA LEU A 148 -3.82 13.29 6.70
C LEU A 148 -2.38 13.47 6.20
N PRO A 149 -1.58 14.36 6.83
CA PRO A 149 -0.15 14.49 6.57
C PRO A 149 0.58 13.15 6.68
N LYS A 150 1.54 12.90 5.79
CA LYS A 150 2.33 11.67 5.72
C LYS A 150 3.83 11.96 5.63
N TYR A 151 4.65 11.05 6.13
CA TYR A 151 6.10 11.11 5.98
C TYR A 151 6.44 10.80 4.54
N ARG A 152 7.07 11.76 3.88
CA ARG A 152 7.61 11.54 2.54
C ARG A 152 8.91 10.76 2.65
N VAL A 153 8.97 9.65 1.93
CA VAL A 153 10.17 8.84 1.73
C VAL A 153 10.50 8.80 0.24
N ASP A 154 11.76 8.53 -0.09
CA ASP A 154 12.17 8.43 -1.48
C ASP A 154 11.67 7.13 -2.10
N GLN A 155 12.02 6.00 -1.49
CA GLN A 155 11.68 4.68 -2.02
C GLN A 155 11.16 3.74 -0.94
N VAL A 156 10.17 2.95 -1.30
CA VAL A 156 9.74 1.77 -0.55
C VAL A 156 10.00 0.54 -1.41
N LYS A 157 10.77 -0.42 -0.89
CA LYS A 157 11.03 -1.69 -1.57
C LYS A 157 10.44 -2.85 -0.77
N LEU A 158 9.62 -3.65 -1.43
CA LEU A 158 9.00 -4.85 -0.90
C LEU A 158 9.59 -6.07 -1.62
N HIS A 159 10.56 -6.74 -1.00
CA HIS A 159 11.18 -7.94 -1.55
C HIS A 159 10.56 -9.18 -0.88
N PHE A 160 9.58 -9.79 -1.52
CA PHE A 160 8.86 -10.95 -0.99
C PHE A 160 9.67 -12.25 -1.09
N ASP A 161 10.58 -12.33 -2.06
CA ASP A 161 11.54 -13.42 -2.23
C ASP A 161 12.67 -13.40 -1.19
N GLU A 162 13.11 -12.21 -0.80
CA GLU A 162 14.16 -12.02 0.23
C GLU A 162 13.57 -11.87 1.65
N GLY A 163 12.27 -11.58 1.75
CA GLY A 163 11.59 -11.31 3.01
C GLY A 163 12.02 -10.02 3.69
N GLU A 164 12.23 -8.97 2.89
CA GLU A 164 12.68 -7.67 3.37
C GLU A 164 11.76 -6.53 2.93
N LEU A 165 11.51 -5.61 3.87
CA LEU A 165 10.94 -4.29 3.62
C LEU A 165 12.07 -3.26 3.82
N MET A 166 12.35 -2.48 2.79
CA MET A 166 13.32 -1.38 2.86
C MET A 166 12.62 -0.04 2.66
N ILE A 167 12.96 0.94 3.50
CA ILE A 167 12.48 2.32 3.40
C ILE A 167 13.69 3.23 3.24
N TYR A 168 13.75 3.92 2.10
CA TYR A 168 14.80 4.87 1.75
C TYR A 168 14.32 6.28 2.10
N PRO A 169 15.01 6.99 3.00
CA PRO A 169 14.67 8.36 3.33
C PRO A 169 14.94 9.31 2.15
N THR A 170 14.33 10.48 2.16
CA THR A 170 14.59 11.53 1.16
C THR A 170 15.98 12.17 1.31
N ASP A 171 16.56 12.14 2.52
CA ASP A 171 17.93 12.58 2.74
C ASP A 171 18.92 11.48 2.34
N GLU A 172 19.67 11.71 1.26
CA GLU A 172 20.68 10.79 0.72
C GLU A 172 21.79 10.44 1.72
N LYS A 173 22.00 11.26 2.77
CA LYS A 173 22.99 10.98 3.81
C LYS A 173 22.51 9.91 4.80
N LEU A 174 21.21 9.67 4.88
CA LEU A 174 20.63 8.70 5.79
C LEU A 174 20.59 7.32 5.15
N ALA A 175 21.02 6.31 5.91
CA ALA A 175 20.98 4.93 5.46
C ALA A 175 19.52 4.41 5.36
N PRO A 176 19.23 3.51 4.41
CA PRO A 176 17.91 2.90 4.31
C PRO A 176 17.60 2.04 5.54
N SER A 177 16.38 2.19 6.06
CA SER A 177 15.89 1.36 7.14
C SER A 177 15.45 -0.01 6.59
N ARG A 178 16.00 -1.09 7.16
CA ARG A 178 15.71 -2.47 6.75
C ARG A 178 14.90 -3.18 7.81
N PHE A 179 13.82 -3.82 7.40
CA PHE A 179 12.93 -4.57 8.27
C PHE A 179 12.71 -5.97 7.71
N ILE A 180 12.55 -6.94 8.60
CA ILE A 180 11.98 -8.23 8.23
C ILE A 180 10.57 -7.97 7.67
N MET A 181 10.24 -8.63 6.57
CA MET A 181 8.96 -8.49 5.90
C MET A 181 7.82 -8.77 6.91
N PRO A 182 6.95 -7.78 7.16
CA PRO A 182 5.79 -7.98 8.03
C PRO A 182 4.73 -8.87 7.36
N SER A 183 3.76 -9.36 8.13
CA SER A 183 2.53 -9.93 7.55
C SER A 183 1.82 -8.90 6.66
N VAL A 184 0.96 -9.34 5.72
CA VAL A 184 0.22 -8.42 4.83
C VAL A 184 -0.59 -7.39 5.66
N GLN A 185 -1.15 -7.82 6.79
CA GLN A 185 -1.90 -6.96 7.71
C GLN A 185 -1.00 -5.92 8.39
N MET A 186 0.18 -6.36 8.86
CA MET A 186 1.15 -5.47 9.49
C MET A 186 1.82 -4.53 8.49
N LEU A 187 1.91 -4.90 7.21
CA LEU A 187 2.41 -4.03 6.14
C LEU A 187 1.55 -2.77 6.03
N ALA A 188 0.23 -2.92 6.05
CA ALA A 188 -0.71 -1.80 6.04
C ALA A 188 -0.49 -0.87 7.25
N LEU A 189 -0.32 -1.45 8.45
CA LEU A 189 -0.07 -0.67 9.66
C LEU A 189 1.28 0.06 9.66
N LYS A 190 2.32 -0.54 9.07
CA LYS A 190 3.65 0.07 9.00
C LYS A 190 3.73 1.18 7.96
N LEU A 191 3.03 1.03 6.83
CA LEU A 191 3.15 1.95 5.70
C LEU A 191 2.08 3.05 5.65
N LYS A 192 1.02 2.97 6.47
CA LYS A 192 -0.14 3.89 6.40
C LYS A 192 0.23 5.37 6.52
N HIS A 193 1.27 5.68 7.29
CA HIS A 193 1.74 7.05 7.55
C HIS A 193 2.77 7.55 6.54
N PHE A 194 3.06 6.78 5.48
CA PHE A 194 4.08 7.11 4.48
C PHE A 194 3.48 7.47 3.11
N SER A 195 4.13 8.41 2.44
CA SER A 195 4.05 8.62 1.00
C SER A 195 5.43 8.39 0.39
N THR A 196 5.49 7.88 -0.84
CA THR A 196 6.77 7.50 -1.48
C THR A 196 6.88 8.10 -2.87
N SER A 197 8.09 8.43 -3.31
CA SER A 197 8.33 8.78 -4.73
C SER A 197 8.29 7.51 -5.59
N SER A 198 8.92 6.43 -5.12
CA SER A 198 9.03 5.18 -5.87
C SER A 198 8.62 3.97 -5.03
N LEU A 199 7.89 3.04 -5.66
CA LEU A 199 7.48 1.77 -5.05
C LEU A 199 8.01 0.61 -5.88
N PHE A 200 8.86 -0.22 -5.27
CA PHE A 200 9.41 -1.43 -5.88
C PHE A 200 8.82 -2.66 -5.21
N ILE A 201 8.27 -3.56 -6.00
CA ILE A 201 7.68 -4.82 -5.54
C ILE A 201 8.36 -5.96 -6.28
N ARG A 202 8.93 -6.89 -5.53
CA ARG A 202 9.71 -7.98 -6.10
C ARG A 202 9.29 -9.33 -5.55
N GLY A 203 9.24 -10.33 -6.43
CA GLY A 203 9.13 -11.74 -6.02
C GLY A 203 7.77 -12.13 -5.45
N LEU A 204 6.72 -11.37 -5.77
CA LEU A 204 5.34 -11.67 -5.38
C LEU A 204 4.91 -13.01 -5.98
N ILE A 205 4.17 -13.83 -5.24
CA ILE A 205 3.60 -15.09 -5.75
C ILE A 205 2.07 -15.00 -5.89
N PRO A 206 1.41 -15.91 -6.63
CA PRO A 206 -0.01 -15.79 -6.92
C PRO A 206 -0.92 -15.75 -5.68
N LEU A 207 -0.53 -16.45 -4.61
CA LEU A 207 -1.27 -16.45 -3.34
C LEU A 207 -1.18 -15.10 -2.60
N GLU A 208 -0.12 -14.33 -2.84
CA GLU A 208 0.13 -13.05 -2.19
C GLU A 208 -0.40 -11.86 -3.01
N SER A 209 -0.59 -12.02 -4.33
CA SER A 209 -0.86 -10.88 -5.22
C SER A 209 -2.15 -10.13 -4.88
N THR A 210 -3.27 -10.83 -4.76
CA THR A 210 -4.56 -10.26 -4.35
C THR A 210 -4.52 -9.58 -2.98
N PRO A 211 -4.10 -10.25 -1.88
CA PRO A 211 -4.12 -9.64 -0.56
C PRO A 211 -3.16 -8.44 -0.47
N VAL A 212 -2.00 -8.49 -1.12
CA VAL A 212 -1.05 -7.36 -1.15
C VAL A 212 -1.65 -6.17 -1.90
N LEU A 213 -2.20 -6.36 -3.10
CA LEU A 213 -2.79 -5.28 -3.88
C LEU A 213 -3.97 -4.62 -3.16
N ARG A 214 -4.83 -5.41 -2.49
CA ARG A 214 -5.90 -4.86 -1.62
C ARG A 214 -5.36 -3.95 -0.53
N ARG A 215 -4.22 -4.29 0.09
CA ARG A 215 -3.60 -3.42 1.11
C ARG A 215 -2.97 -2.18 0.50
N LEU A 216 -2.32 -2.31 -0.65
CA LEU A 216 -1.73 -1.16 -1.36
C LEU A 216 -2.77 -0.13 -1.76
N LEU A 217 -3.97 -0.57 -2.18
CA LEU A 217 -5.11 0.31 -2.46
C LEU A 217 -5.53 1.16 -1.24
N ILE A 218 -5.50 0.57 -0.04
CA ILE A 218 -5.85 1.26 1.21
C ILE A 218 -4.73 2.23 1.64
N LEU A 219 -3.47 1.84 1.43
CA LEU A 219 -2.31 2.57 1.92
C LEU A 219 -2.15 3.96 1.32
N ASN A 220 -2.67 4.20 0.10
CA ASN A 220 -2.60 5.49 -0.61
C ASN A 220 -1.19 6.11 -0.54
N LEU A 221 -0.17 5.34 -0.97
CA LEU A 221 1.24 5.74 -0.94
C LEU A 221 1.57 6.85 -1.96
N ARG A 222 0.74 7.00 -3.00
CA ARG A 222 0.88 7.97 -4.10
C ARG A 222 2.27 7.98 -4.75
N PRO A 223 2.78 6.82 -5.21
CA PRO A 223 4.04 6.79 -5.94
C PRO A 223 3.94 7.60 -7.24
N ALA A 224 5.06 8.22 -7.60
CA ALA A 224 5.31 8.71 -8.95
C ALA A 224 5.86 7.60 -9.87
N GLN A 225 6.51 6.60 -9.27
CA GLN A 225 7.10 5.46 -9.97
C GLN A 225 6.69 4.13 -9.34
N ILE A 226 6.33 3.14 -10.16
CA ILE A 226 6.08 1.77 -9.69
C ILE A 226 6.78 0.72 -10.54
N TYR A 227 7.43 -0.23 -9.89
CA TYR A 227 8.11 -1.33 -10.54
C TYR A 227 7.71 -2.65 -9.90
N PHE A 228 7.25 -3.59 -10.73
CA PHE A 228 7.09 -4.99 -10.37
C PHE A 228 8.19 -5.81 -11.05
N LEU A 229 8.93 -6.58 -10.25
CA LEU A 229 10.12 -7.31 -10.68
C LEU A 229 9.97 -8.79 -10.30
N TRP A 230 10.02 -9.69 -11.29
CA TRP A 230 9.90 -11.14 -11.07
C TRP A 230 8.67 -11.52 -10.24
N CYS A 231 7.55 -10.87 -10.51
CA CYS A 231 6.29 -11.08 -9.79
C CYS A 231 5.38 -12.04 -10.56
N ASP A 232 4.86 -13.04 -9.86
CA ASP A 232 3.86 -13.97 -10.34
C ASP A 232 2.49 -13.63 -9.73
N PHE A 233 1.55 -13.27 -10.58
CA PHE A 233 0.23 -12.78 -10.24
C PHE A 233 -0.81 -13.86 -10.46
N CYS A 234 -1.83 -13.92 -9.60
CA CYS A 234 -3.05 -14.62 -9.97
C CYS A 234 -3.88 -13.78 -10.95
N THR A 235 -4.59 -14.41 -11.88
CA THR A 235 -5.39 -13.72 -12.91
C THR A 235 -6.44 -12.78 -12.31
N GLU A 236 -7.02 -13.15 -11.16
CA GLU A 236 -8.02 -12.33 -10.44
C GLU A 236 -7.43 -10.99 -9.95
N SER A 237 -6.12 -10.94 -9.70
CA SER A 237 -5.46 -9.73 -9.21
C SER A 237 -5.30 -8.63 -10.27
N ARG A 238 -5.56 -8.94 -11.55
CA ARG A 238 -5.56 -7.98 -12.65
C ARG A 238 -6.48 -6.79 -12.40
N LEU A 239 -7.69 -7.02 -11.88
CA LEU A 239 -8.65 -5.95 -11.61
C LEU A 239 -8.13 -5.01 -10.51
N LEU A 240 -7.53 -5.56 -9.46
CA LEU A 240 -6.96 -4.77 -8.36
C LEU A 240 -5.74 -3.97 -8.80
N LEU A 241 -4.90 -4.54 -9.67
CA LEU A 241 -3.76 -3.84 -10.25
C LEU A 241 -4.22 -2.65 -11.12
N LYS A 242 -5.24 -2.85 -11.96
CA LYS A 242 -5.84 -1.77 -12.76
C LYS A 242 -6.46 -0.69 -11.89
N GLU A 243 -7.18 -1.07 -10.84
CA GLU A 243 -7.73 -0.13 -9.86
C GLU A 243 -6.61 0.67 -9.18
N TYR A 244 -5.52 0.01 -8.81
CA TYR A 244 -4.38 0.65 -8.17
C TYR A 244 -3.70 1.68 -9.08
N ILE A 245 -3.46 1.34 -10.35
CA ILE A 245 -2.91 2.27 -11.34
C ILE A 245 -3.86 3.45 -11.54
N SER A 246 -5.17 3.17 -11.68
CA SER A 246 -6.20 4.21 -11.87
C SER A 246 -6.29 5.19 -10.69
N MET A 247 -6.23 4.69 -9.45
CA MET A 247 -6.23 5.53 -8.25
C MET A 247 -5.02 6.45 -8.15
N ASN A 248 -3.89 6.06 -8.75
CA ASN A 248 -2.64 6.84 -8.74
C ASN A 248 -2.38 7.55 -10.08
N ALA A 249 -3.34 7.58 -11.01
CA ALA A 249 -3.13 8.08 -12.37
C ALA A 249 -2.62 9.54 -12.45
N ASN A 250 -2.97 10.35 -11.45
CA ASN A 250 -2.55 11.76 -11.38
C ASN A 250 -1.11 11.96 -10.89
N SER A 251 -0.52 10.98 -10.21
CA SER A 251 0.86 11.06 -9.70
C SER A 251 1.81 10.15 -10.47
N LEU A 252 1.31 9.03 -10.97
CA LEU A 252 2.11 7.96 -11.56
C LEU A 252 2.52 8.33 -12.99
N CYS A 253 3.83 8.43 -13.22
CA CYS A 253 4.42 8.77 -14.52
C CYS A 253 5.48 7.77 -14.98
N ASP A 254 5.92 6.86 -14.12
CA ASP A 254 6.92 5.84 -14.45
C ASP A 254 6.42 4.46 -14.01
N ILE A 255 6.33 3.52 -14.97
CA ILE A 255 5.82 2.18 -14.73
C ILE A 255 6.77 1.14 -15.31
N GLY A 256 7.13 0.16 -14.48
CA GLY A 256 7.93 -0.99 -14.86
C GLY A 256 7.27 -2.33 -14.53
N PHE A 257 7.25 -3.22 -15.51
CA PHE A 257 6.95 -4.65 -15.34
C PHE A 257 8.10 -5.45 -15.94
N GLU A 258 8.88 -6.13 -15.09
CA GLU A 258 10.03 -6.92 -15.52
C GLU A 258 9.84 -8.38 -15.10
N GLU A 259 9.86 -9.29 -16.06
CA GLU A 259 9.72 -10.74 -15.86
C GLU A 259 8.49 -11.10 -15.02
N CYS A 260 7.41 -10.33 -15.19
CA CYS A 260 6.14 -10.55 -14.50
C CYS A 260 5.24 -11.50 -15.29
N ILE A 261 4.59 -12.43 -14.58
CA ILE A 261 3.73 -13.48 -15.14
C ILE A 261 2.39 -13.55 -14.39
N PRO A 262 1.32 -14.09 -15.00
CA PRO A 262 1.19 -14.41 -16.42
C PRO A 262 1.13 -13.13 -17.28
N THR A 263 1.72 -13.19 -18.47
CA THR A 263 1.88 -12.01 -19.33
C THR A 263 0.56 -11.45 -19.85
N SER A 264 -0.51 -12.24 -19.87
CA SER A 264 -1.86 -11.85 -20.29
C SER A 264 -2.56 -10.86 -19.36
N ILE A 265 -2.04 -10.64 -18.14
CA ILE A 265 -2.58 -9.62 -17.23
C ILE A 265 -2.14 -8.21 -17.65
N PHE A 266 -1.04 -8.10 -18.40
CA PHE A 266 -0.44 -6.83 -18.80
C PHE A 266 -0.87 -6.49 -20.22
N ASP A 267 -2.07 -5.87 -20.31
CA ASP A 267 -2.73 -5.48 -21.54
C ASP A 267 -2.88 -3.95 -21.66
N ASP A 268 -3.30 -3.47 -22.84
CA ASP A 268 -3.45 -2.04 -23.11
C ASP A 268 -4.40 -1.34 -22.11
N ASP A 269 -5.39 -2.07 -21.61
CA ASP A 269 -6.41 -1.57 -20.69
C ASP A 269 -5.85 -1.38 -19.26
N LEU A 270 -4.72 -2.02 -18.92
CA LEU A 270 -4.03 -1.84 -17.64
C LEU A 270 -3.32 -0.48 -17.56
N ILE A 271 -2.68 -0.08 -18.66
CA ILE A 271 -1.84 1.14 -18.74
C ILE A 271 -2.65 2.35 -19.19
N GLU A 272 -3.79 2.14 -19.85
CA GLU A 272 -4.71 3.20 -20.30
C GLU A 272 -4.88 4.40 -19.33
N PRO A 273 -5.07 4.22 -18.01
CA PRO A 273 -5.32 5.35 -17.11
C PRO A 273 -4.17 6.35 -17.00
N VAL A 274 -2.94 5.94 -17.32
CA VAL A 274 -1.74 6.77 -17.15
C VAL A 274 -1.10 7.21 -18.46
N THR A 275 -1.58 6.76 -19.63
CA THR A 275 -0.86 6.97 -20.90
C THR A 275 -0.56 8.43 -21.22
N THR A 276 -1.38 9.37 -20.75
CA THR A 276 -1.18 10.81 -20.98
C THR A 276 -0.08 11.42 -20.13
N ASN A 277 0.27 10.79 -18.99
CA ASN A 277 1.19 11.29 -17.98
C ASN A 277 2.51 10.51 -17.94
N LEU A 278 2.66 9.48 -18.79
CA LEU A 278 3.85 8.62 -18.81
C LEU A 278 5.09 9.39 -19.26
N VAL A 279 6.11 9.33 -18.40
CA VAL A 279 7.49 9.74 -18.64
C VAL A 279 8.34 8.52 -18.97
N ALA A 280 8.08 7.39 -18.32
CA ALA A 280 8.79 6.14 -18.59
C ALA A 280 7.85 4.94 -18.56
N LEU A 281 8.03 4.03 -19.53
CA LEU A 281 7.36 2.74 -19.58
C LEU A 281 8.39 1.66 -19.85
N ARG A 282 8.52 0.72 -18.92
CA ARG A 282 9.43 -0.43 -19.02
C ARG A 282 8.65 -1.73 -18.94
N LEU A 283 8.63 -2.46 -20.04
CA LEU A 283 7.99 -3.76 -20.19
C LEU A 283 9.06 -4.74 -20.63
N TRP A 284 9.62 -5.50 -19.69
CA TRP A 284 10.73 -6.40 -19.96
C TRP A 284 10.36 -7.86 -19.70
N ASN A 285 10.59 -8.72 -20.68
CA ASN A 285 10.43 -10.16 -20.57
C ASN A 285 11.34 -10.85 -21.60
N ASP A 286 12.08 -11.87 -21.17
CA ASP A 286 12.97 -12.69 -22.00
C ASP A 286 12.25 -13.53 -23.08
N GLY A 287 10.92 -13.53 -23.06
CA GLY A 287 10.03 -14.14 -24.04
C GLY A 287 9.66 -15.59 -23.74
N ARG A 288 10.26 -16.20 -22.71
CA ARG A 288 9.98 -17.60 -22.32
C ARG A 288 8.58 -17.75 -21.73
N ALA A 289 8.14 -16.74 -20.98
CA ALA A 289 6.84 -16.74 -20.31
C ALA A 289 5.67 -16.32 -21.22
N GLY A 290 5.92 -16.02 -22.50
CA GLY A 290 4.93 -15.49 -23.42
C GLY A 290 5.20 -14.02 -23.74
N ARG A 291 4.13 -13.29 -24.08
CA ARG A 291 4.21 -11.89 -24.48
C ARG A 291 3.25 -11.01 -23.71
N TYR A 292 3.67 -9.79 -23.42
CA TYR A 292 2.74 -8.79 -22.92
C TYR A 292 1.74 -8.41 -24.02
N GLU A 293 0.48 -8.24 -23.61
CA GLU A 293 -0.64 -7.90 -24.50
C GLU A 293 -0.72 -6.39 -24.77
N ILE A 294 0.32 -5.63 -24.40
CA ILE A 294 0.51 -4.25 -24.80
C ILE A 294 0.80 -4.19 -26.30
N SER A 295 0.01 -3.40 -27.02
CA SER A 295 0.00 -3.30 -28.47
C SER A 295 0.20 -1.85 -28.94
N ASP A 296 0.09 -1.64 -30.25
CA ASP A 296 0.11 -0.30 -30.85
C ASP A 296 -0.99 0.61 -30.28
N LYS A 297 -2.10 0.07 -29.75
CA LYS A 297 -3.15 0.88 -29.11
C LYS A 297 -2.59 1.76 -27.99
N THR A 298 -1.71 1.21 -27.14
CA THR A 298 -1.04 2.00 -26.08
C THR A 298 -0.08 3.03 -26.68
N LEU A 299 0.73 2.63 -27.66
CA LEU A 299 1.71 3.53 -28.29
C LEU A 299 1.05 4.71 -29.01
N MET A 300 -0.05 4.46 -29.73
CA MET A 300 -0.84 5.49 -30.40
C MET A 300 -1.42 6.47 -29.40
N ARG A 301 -1.93 6.01 -28.25
CA ARG A 301 -2.44 6.90 -27.19
C ARG A 301 -1.35 7.78 -26.59
N ILE A 302 -0.16 7.24 -26.41
CA ILE A 302 0.99 8.01 -25.94
C ILE A 302 1.38 9.05 -27.02
N ALA A 303 1.42 8.66 -28.29
CA ALA A 303 1.72 9.56 -29.41
C ALA A 303 0.65 10.66 -29.58
N ASP A 304 -0.62 10.36 -29.36
CA ASP A 304 -1.72 11.32 -29.46
C ASP A 304 -1.74 12.32 -28.28
N SER A 305 -0.95 12.08 -27.23
CA SER A 305 -0.85 13.00 -26.10
C SER A 305 -0.17 14.32 -26.54
N PRO A 306 -0.85 15.48 -26.39
CA PRO A 306 -0.28 16.77 -26.77
C PRO A 306 0.89 17.16 -25.86
N SER A 307 0.94 16.63 -24.64
CA SER A 307 1.99 16.89 -23.65
C SER A 307 2.98 15.73 -23.53
N LEU A 308 3.33 15.07 -24.64
CA LEU A 308 4.27 13.96 -24.64
C LEU A 308 5.61 14.38 -24.00
N VAL A 309 5.89 13.80 -22.84
CA VAL A 309 7.14 13.94 -22.08
C VAL A 309 7.72 12.55 -21.78
N LEU A 310 7.64 11.65 -22.76
CA LEU A 310 8.22 10.32 -22.68
C LEU A 310 9.74 10.41 -22.83
N GLU A 311 10.48 10.00 -21.80
CA GLU A 311 11.94 9.89 -21.78
C GLU A 311 12.39 8.49 -22.19
N THR A 312 11.68 7.47 -21.71
CA THR A 312 12.07 6.07 -21.91
C THR A 312 10.87 5.20 -22.27
N LEU A 313 11.02 4.44 -23.35
CA LEU A 313 10.13 3.36 -23.74
C LEU A 313 10.96 2.10 -23.95
N ASP A 314 10.86 1.15 -23.04
CA ASP A 314 11.47 -0.17 -23.16
C ASP A 314 10.37 -1.21 -23.30
N VAL A 315 10.27 -1.82 -24.48
CA VAL A 315 9.25 -2.81 -24.81
C VAL A 315 9.89 -4.08 -25.33
N ALA A 316 9.88 -5.11 -24.51
CA ALA A 316 10.35 -6.43 -24.84
C ALA A 316 9.19 -7.43 -24.92
N SER A 317 9.24 -8.32 -25.91
CA SER A 317 8.30 -9.44 -26.06
C SER A 317 6.83 -8.98 -26.01
N SER A 318 6.49 -7.91 -26.72
CA SER A 318 5.13 -7.33 -26.78
C SER A 318 4.50 -7.48 -28.16
N SER A 319 3.25 -7.03 -28.31
CA SER A 319 2.49 -7.05 -29.57
C SER A 319 2.61 -5.75 -30.38
N VAL A 320 3.63 -4.95 -30.07
CA VAL A 320 3.91 -3.68 -30.76
C VAL A 320 4.51 -3.92 -32.14
N THR A 321 4.16 -3.05 -33.08
CA THR A 321 4.60 -3.10 -34.48
C THR A 321 5.35 -1.83 -34.87
N ILE A 322 5.84 -1.81 -36.11
CA ILE A 322 6.48 -0.63 -36.72
C ILE A 322 5.53 0.56 -36.77
N VAL A 323 4.21 0.34 -36.88
CA VAL A 323 3.22 1.42 -36.97
C VAL A 323 3.15 2.18 -35.64
N GLY A 324 3.01 1.49 -34.52
CA GLY A 324 2.94 2.13 -33.20
C GLY A 324 4.23 2.86 -32.82
N ILE A 325 5.39 2.24 -33.02
CA ILE A 325 6.69 2.89 -32.75
C ILE A 325 6.93 4.04 -33.73
N GLY A 326 6.57 3.87 -35.00
CA GLY A 326 6.66 4.92 -36.02
C GLY A 326 5.84 6.16 -35.66
N ALA A 327 4.61 5.98 -35.19
CA ALA A 327 3.76 7.08 -34.73
C ALA A 327 4.37 7.86 -33.55
N LEU A 328 5.00 7.17 -32.60
CA LEU A 328 5.72 7.81 -31.49
C LEU A 328 6.92 8.63 -31.98
N ILE A 329 7.70 8.08 -32.91
CA ILE A 329 8.84 8.77 -33.51
C ILE A 329 8.37 10.00 -34.29
N GLU A 330 7.31 9.87 -35.08
CA GLU A 330 6.68 10.99 -35.78
C GLU A 330 6.26 12.06 -34.77
N ARG A 331 5.52 11.71 -33.73
CA ARG A 331 5.07 12.66 -32.71
C ARG A 331 6.23 13.39 -32.04
N TRP A 332 7.25 12.66 -31.59
CA TRP A 332 8.43 13.24 -30.95
C TRP A 332 9.17 14.17 -31.91
N ALA A 333 9.34 13.77 -33.17
CA ALA A 333 10.05 14.57 -34.16
C ALA A 333 9.35 15.89 -34.50
N HIS A 334 8.01 15.93 -34.45
CA HIS A 334 7.24 17.15 -34.71
C HIS A 334 7.34 18.17 -33.56
N GLN A 335 7.44 17.72 -32.30
CA GLN A 335 7.61 18.60 -31.14
C GLN A 335 8.52 17.94 -30.08
N PRO A 336 9.85 17.99 -30.29
CA PRO A 336 10.77 17.41 -29.32
C PRO A 336 10.89 18.32 -28.10
N HIS A 337 10.61 17.76 -26.92
CA HIS A 337 10.71 18.45 -25.63
C HIS A 337 11.91 17.99 -24.79
N GLN A 338 12.41 16.78 -25.05
CA GLN A 338 13.48 16.11 -24.32
C GLN A 338 14.02 14.93 -25.14
N ASP A 339 15.10 14.32 -24.65
CA ASP A 339 15.64 13.09 -25.22
C ASP A 339 14.66 11.92 -25.03
N LEU A 340 14.57 11.05 -26.04
CA LEU A 340 13.71 9.87 -26.02
C LEU A 340 14.55 8.63 -26.30
N ASN A 341 14.53 7.67 -25.38
CA ASN A 341 15.16 6.37 -25.56
C ASN A 341 14.09 5.30 -25.83
N VAL A 342 14.16 4.67 -27.00
CA VAL A 342 13.26 3.58 -27.40
C VAL A 342 14.06 2.30 -27.51
N VAL A 343 13.73 1.32 -26.67
CA VAL A 343 14.28 -0.04 -26.72
C VAL A 343 13.17 -0.99 -27.14
N VAL A 344 13.39 -1.75 -28.20
CA VAL A 344 12.47 -2.78 -28.68
C VAL A 344 13.21 -4.10 -28.79
N HIS A 345 12.77 -5.12 -28.06
CA HIS A 345 13.45 -6.43 -28.06
C HIS A 345 12.44 -7.58 -28.22
N GLY A 346 12.76 -8.60 -29.01
CA GLY A 346 11.94 -9.83 -29.07
C GLY A 346 10.50 -9.66 -29.60
N CYS A 347 10.15 -8.52 -30.18
CA CYS A 347 8.84 -8.26 -30.79
C CYS A 347 8.80 -8.86 -32.21
N ARG A 348 8.02 -9.94 -32.41
CA ARG A 348 8.04 -10.73 -33.66
C ARG A 348 7.70 -9.95 -34.93
N GLN A 349 6.88 -8.91 -34.82
CA GLN A 349 6.42 -8.10 -35.96
C GLN A 349 7.28 -6.83 -36.13
N PHE A 350 8.45 -6.79 -35.50
CA PHE A 350 9.31 -5.63 -35.49
C PHE A 350 10.61 -5.89 -36.24
N ASN A 351 10.91 -5.05 -37.21
CA ASN A 351 12.17 -5.09 -37.96
C ASN A 351 12.76 -3.68 -38.07
N LYS A 352 14.06 -3.56 -37.76
CA LYS A 352 14.79 -2.28 -37.81
C LYS A 352 14.81 -1.67 -39.21
N GLY A 353 15.01 -2.47 -40.26
CA GLY A 353 15.04 -2.02 -41.64
C GLY A 353 13.72 -1.40 -42.06
N ASP A 354 12.62 -2.08 -41.73
CA ASP A 354 11.26 -1.62 -42.04
C ASP A 354 10.91 -0.33 -41.27
N LEU A 355 11.32 -0.22 -40.00
CA LEU A 355 11.16 1.02 -39.23
C LEU A 355 11.90 2.20 -39.87
N ILE A 356 13.16 1.99 -40.29
CA ILE A 356 13.94 3.03 -40.97
C ILE A 356 13.27 3.42 -42.29
N GLN A 357 12.78 2.46 -43.06
CA GLN A 357 12.06 2.73 -44.31
C GLN A 357 10.75 3.49 -44.07
N TYR A 358 10.00 3.11 -43.03
CA TYR A 358 8.79 3.80 -42.58
C TYR A 358 9.10 5.26 -42.21
N CYS A 359 10.13 5.50 -41.40
CA CYS A 359 10.51 6.86 -41.02
C CYS A 359 10.95 7.69 -42.23
N ARG A 360 11.72 7.10 -43.16
CA ARG A 360 12.17 7.78 -44.38
C ARG A 360 11.01 8.18 -45.31
N SER A 361 9.99 7.33 -45.47
CA SER A 361 8.83 7.65 -46.31
C SER A 361 8.01 8.82 -45.73
N ARG A 362 8.17 9.10 -44.43
CA ARG A 362 7.59 10.21 -43.69
C ARG A 362 8.51 11.44 -43.59
N GLY A 363 9.65 11.43 -44.28
CA GLY A 363 10.61 12.53 -44.27
C GLY A 363 11.48 12.61 -43.01
N LEU A 364 11.51 11.55 -42.18
CA LEU A 364 12.32 11.50 -40.96
C LEU A 364 13.63 10.76 -41.23
N PRO A 365 14.80 11.43 -41.14
CA PRO A 365 16.10 10.84 -41.46
C PRO A 365 16.65 9.98 -40.30
N VAL A 366 15.87 9.00 -39.83
CA VAL A 366 16.28 8.09 -38.76
C VAL A 366 17.45 7.22 -39.24
N THR A 367 18.52 7.19 -38.44
CA THR A 367 19.73 6.40 -38.70
C THR A 367 19.88 5.26 -37.69
N ASN A 368 20.92 4.44 -37.84
CA ASN A 368 21.26 3.40 -36.86
C ASN A 368 21.60 3.96 -35.47
N LYS A 369 21.98 5.24 -35.38
CA LYS A 369 22.27 5.94 -34.12
C LYS A 369 21.04 6.68 -33.58
N GLY A 370 19.90 6.57 -34.27
CA GLY A 370 18.69 7.33 -33.96
C GLY A 370 18.55 8.61 -34.79
N LEU A 371 17.96 9.64 -34.20
CA LEU A 371 17.60 10.92 -34.84
C LEU A 371 17.88 12.08 -33.87
N THR A 372 18.36 13.22 -34.38
CA THR A 372 18.59 14.42 -33.57
C THR A 372 17.83 15.60 -34.18
N ILE A 373 16.99 16.27 -33.39
CA ILE A 373 16.19 17.44 -33.79
C ILE A 373 16.23 18.46 -32.65
N ASN A 374 16.47 19.74 -32.95
CA ASN A 374 16.46 20.82 -31.94
C ASN A 374 17.34 20.56 -30.70
N ASN A 375 18.51 19.92 -30.89
CA ASN A 375 19.43 19.47 -29.83
C ASN A 375 18.91 18.33 -28.93
N PHE A 376 17.74 17.77 -29.22
CA PHE A 376 17.25 16.56 -28.57
C PHE A 376 17.56 15.31 -29.40
N THR A 377 17.85 14.21 -28.72
CA THR A 377 18.24 12.94 -29.32
C THR A 377 17.19 11.88 -29.06
N LEU A 378 16.71 11.27 -30.14
CA LEU A 378 15.97 10.02 -30.14
C LEU A 378 16.95 8.87 -30.36
N SER A 379 17.12 8.02 -29.35
CA SER A 379 17.92 6.78 -29.45
C SER A 379 16.98 5.59 -29.68
N ILE A 380 17.33 4.72 -30.63
CA ILE A 380 16.54 3.52 -30.93
C ILE A 380 17.44 2.29 -30.87
N PHE A 381 17.21 1.44 -29.88
CA PHE A 381 17.88 0.17 -29.70
C PHE A 381 16.92 -0.97 -30.05
N ILE A 382 17.34 -1.82 -30.97
CA ILE A 382 16.55 -2.97 -31.40
C ILE A 382 17.44 -4.19 -31.23
N ALA A 383 16.98 -5.13 -30.41
CA ALA A 383 17.72 -6.33 -30.03
C ALA A 383 16.95 -7.61 -30.40
#